data_AF-A0A2K9NQ27-F1
#
_entry.id   AF-A0A2K9NQ27-F1
#
_cell.length_a   1.000
_cell.length_b   1.000
_cell.length_c   1.000
_cell.angle_alpha   90.00
_cell.angle_beta   90.00
_cell.angle_gamma   90.00
#
_symmetry.space_group_name_H-M   'P 1'
#
loop_
_entity.id
_entity.type
_entity.pdbx_description
1 polymer ?
#
loop_
_entity_poly.entity_id
_entity_poly.type
_entity_poly.pdbx_seq_one_letter_code
_entity_poly.pdbx_strand_id
1 'polypeptide(L)'
;MKLTSVVAIAMLMSVSCKMEQSKTDDKPDQGNQPIVVSTERNFTDSEVAIGKRICAALKNKRELFETITNMQEQFRFRGESRDCGQVNPSTIVEFPASISNTSTTDFEYVSTRVNFFRDVITDQSGVMKPFCDAFAKNGAVSNQIASGNNFLRLNLLISEGYDRIEVAKLNKDKSLVSTEAVSIITSTTQAGKKFFGVEKDRIRYSLCSSATNAKQFSSVRQIWLSAITPF
;
A
#
# COMPACT_ATOMS: atom_id res chain seq x y z
N MET A 1 -54.03 1.54 46.73
CA MET A 1 -52.84 2.02 46.00
C MET A 1 -52.51 1.00 44.91
N LYS A 2 -52.57 1.39 43.63
CA LYS A 2 -52.09 0.59 42.51
C LYS A 2 -51.15 1.49 41.69
N LEU A 3 -49.85 1.24 41.75
CA LEU A 3 -48.84 1.89 40.90
C LEU A 3 -48.73 1.08 39.60
N THR A 4 -49.11 1.67 38.49
CA THR A 4 -48.89 1.12 37.15
C THR A 4 -47.64 1.77 36.57
N SER A 5 -46.55 1.01 36.50
CA SER A 5 -45.33 1.37 35.79
C SER A 5 -45.53 1.29 34.28
N VAL A 6 -45.35 2.41 33.60
CA VAL A 6 -45.25 2.47 32.13
C VAL A 6 -43.77 2.58 31.77
N VAL A 7 -43.19 1.47 31.30
CA VAL A 7 -41.83 1.44 30.74
C VAL A 7 -41.95 1.77 29.25
N ALA A 8 -41.55 2.98 28.89
CA ALA A 8 -41.44 3.41 27.51
C ALA A 8 -40.09 2.94 26.93
N ILE A 9 -40.14 1.91 26.09
CA ILE A 9 -38.98 1.43 25.31
C ILE A 9 -38.84 2.32 24.08
N ALA A 10 -37.87 3.23 24.11
CA ALA A 10 -37.49 4.03 22.96
C ALA A 10 -36.69 3.17 21.97
N MET A 11 -37.31 2.81 20.84
CA MET A 11 -36.62 2.19 19.69
C MET A 11 -35.67 3.21 19.06
N LEU A 12 -34.37 3.05 19.34
CA LEU A 12 -33.29 3.64 18.56
C LEU A 12 -33.29 3.00 17.16
N MET A 13 -33.83 3.71 16.18
CA MET A 13 -33.65 3.36 14.77
C MET A 13 -32.18 3.55 14.41
N SER A 14 -31.43 2.45 14.37
CA SER A 14 -30.10 2.41 13.78
C SER A 14 -30.23 2.56 12.26
N VAL A 15 -29.94 3.77 11.77
CA VAL A 15 -29.76 4.06 10.35
C VAL A 15 -28.52 3.31 9.88
N SER A 16 -28.71 2.08 9.42
CA SER A 16 -27.66 1.26 8.82
C SER A 16 -27.41 1.79 7.41
N CYS A 17 -26.46 2.73 7.28
CA CYS A 17 -25.88 3.08 5.99
C CYS A 17 -25.19 1.82 5.43
N LYS A 18 -25.88 1.09 4.56
CA LYS A 18 -25.27 0.06 3.71
C LYS A 18 -24.27 0.76 2.79
N MET A 19 -23.00 0.69 3.16
CA MET A 19 -21.91 1.06 2.29
C MET A 19 -21.87 0.02 1.16
N GLU A 20 -22.27 0.43 -0.05
CA GLU A 20 -22.11 -0.40 -1.26
C GLU A 20 -20.61 -0.67 -1.45
N GLN A 21 -20.19 -1.89 -1.12
CA GLN A 21 -18.93 -2.41 -1.61
C GLN A 21 -19.05 -2.57 -3.12
N SER A 22 -18.50 -1.61 -3.86
CA SER A 22 -18.16 -1.80 -5.27
C SER A 22 -17.38 -3.11 -5.38
N LYS A 23 -18.02 -4.13 -5.95
CA LYS A 23 -17.37 -5.39 -6.35
C LYS A 23 -16.40 -5.06 -7.48
N THR A 24 -15.21 -4.63 -7.13
CA THR A 24 -14.05 -4.81 -8.00
C THR A 24 -13.74 -6.30 -8.00
N ASP A 25 -13.69 -6.93 -9.18
CA ASP A 25 -13.28 -8.31 -9.36
C ASP A 25 -11.83 -8.48 -8.83
N ASP A 26 -11.69 -8.72 -7.53
CA ASP A 26 -10.45 -9.14 -6.88
C ASP A 26 -10.15 -10.56 -7.38
N LYS A 27 -9.52 -10.67 -8.55
CA LYS A 27 -8.82 -11.90 -8.90
C LYS A 27 -7.65 -12.03 -7.92
N PRO A 28 -7.58 -13.08 -7.09
CA PRO A 28 -6.41 -13.31 -6.24
C PRO A 28 -5.18 -13.34 -7.13
N ASP A 29 -4.09 -12.72 -6.68
CA ASP A 29 -2.82 -12.56 -7.43
C ASP A 29 -2.36 -13.91 -8.03
N GLN A 30 -2.74 -14.16 -9.29
CA GLN A 30 -2.58 -15.46 -9.95
C GLN A 30 -1.16 -15.60 -10.48
N GLY A 31 -0.23 -15.96 -9.60
CA GLY A 31 1.11 -16.33 -10.00
C GLY A 31 1.95 -15.16 -10.52
N ASN A 32 3.11 -15.48 -11.05
CA ASN A 32 4.26 -14.59 -11.29
C ASN A 32 4.05 -13.58 -12.45
N GLN A 33 2.88 -12.94 -12.50
CA GLN A 33 2.46 -11.98 -13.51
C GLN A 33 2.57 -10.55 -12.97
N PRO A 34 3.01 -9.59 -13.80
CA PRO A 34 3.07 -8.20 -13.38
C PRO A 34 1.66 -7.62 -13.23
N ILE A 35 1.56 -6.59 -12.41
CA ILE A 35 0.30 -5.90 -12.15
C ILE A 35 -0.09 -5.07 -13.38
N VAL A 36 -1.34 -5.17 -13.81
CA VAL A 36 -1.83 -4.42 -14.97
C VAL A 36 -2.41 -3.08 -14.53
N VAL A 37 -1.69 -2.01 -14.83
CA VAL A 37 -2.14 -0.64 -14.57
C VAL A 37 -2.92 -0.11 -15.77
N SER A 38 -4.00 0.66 -15.50
CA SER A 38 -4.84 1.27 -16.54
C SER A 38 -4.02 2.16 -17.49
N THR A 39 -4.56 2.53 -18.66
CA THR A 39 -3.89 3.48 -19.56
C THR A 39 -3.88 4.90 -18.98
N GLU A 40 -3.13 5.81 -19.58
CA GLU A 40 -3.11 7.22 -19.16
C GLU A 40 -4.51 7.85 -19.21
N ARG A 41 -4.94 8.40 -18.07
CA ARG A 41 -6.22 9.10 -17.90
C ARG A 41 -6.20 9.92 -16.61
N ASN A 42 -7.24 10.74 -16.42
CA ASN A 42 -7.51 11.31 -15.10
C ASN A 42 -8.13 10.26 -14.18
N PHE A 43 -7.85 10.39 -12.88
CA PHE A 43 -8.57 9.67 -11.84
C PHE A 43 -10.02 10.09 -11.80
N THR A 44 -10.89 9.13 -11.50
CA THR A 44 -12.29 9.37 -11.13
C THR A 44 -12.38 9.96 -9.72
N ASP A 45 -13.51 10.55 -9.36
CA ASP A 45 -13.71 11.11 -8.02
C ASP A 45 -13.56 10.06 -6.91
N SER A 46 -14.01 8.83 -7.16
CA SER A 46 -13.84 7.71 -6.24
C SER A 46 -12.36 7.36 -6.03
N GLU A 47 -11.56 7.35 -7.09
CA GLU A 47 -10.12 7.11 -7.00
C GLU A 47 -9.37 8.27 -6.35
N VAL A 48 -9.77 9.51 -6.61
CA VAL A 48 -9.23 10.69 -5.92
C VAL A 48 -9.51 10.61 -4.42
N ALA A 49 -10.71 10.14 -4.03
CA ALA A 49 -11.04 9.92 -2.62
C ALA A 49 -10.17 8.84 -1.98
N ILE A 50 -9.90 7.73 -2.68
CA ILE A 50 -8.94 6.70 -2.24
C ILE A 50 -7.54 7.31 -2.09
N GLY A 51 -7.05 8.00 -3.12
CA GLY A 51 -5.73 8.64 -3.13
C GLY A 51 -5.52 9.61 -1.98
N LYS A 52 -6.53 10.45 -1.67
CA LYS A 52 -6.51 11.35 -0.52
C LYS A 52 -6.44 10.62 0.81
N ARG A 53 -7.21 9.54 1.00
CA ARG A 53 -7.14 8.73 2.24
C ARG A 53 -5.77 8.09 2.43
N ILE A 54 -5.23 7.52 1.36
CA ILE A 54 -3.89 6.94 1.33
C ILE A 54 -2.84 7.98 1.70
N CYS A 55 -2.82 9.14 1.03
CA CYS A 55 -1.86 10.20 1.31
C CYS A 55 -1.97 10.73 2.75
N ALA A 56 -3.20 10.87 3.28
CA ALA A 56 -3.39 11.24 4.67
C ALA A 56 -2.85 10.17 5.65
N ALA A 57 -3.09 8.88 5.37
CA ALA A 57 -2.57 7.78 6.20
C ALA A 57 -1.04 7.72 6.15
N LEU A 58 -0.43 7.87 4.97
CA LEU A 58 1.01 7.90 4.78
C LEU A 58 1.66 9.12 5.45
N LYS A 59 1.00 10.28 5.42
CA LYS A 59 1.43 11.48 6.15
C LYS A 59 1.40 11.27 7.66
N ASN A 60 0.30 10.74 8.20
CA ASN A 60 0.19 10.45 9.63
C ASN A 60 1.27 9.45 10.09
N LYS A 61 1.58 8.43 9.27
CA LYS A 61 2.68 7.50 9.52
C LYS A 61 4.03 8.21 9.55
N ARG A 62 4.31 9.08 8.58
CA ARG A 62 5.55 9.88 8.55
C ARG A 62 5.69 10.69 9.84
N GLU A 63 4.67 11.47 10.18
CA GLU A 63 4.66 12.31 11.38
C GLU A 63 4.81 11.48 12.67
N LEU A 64 4.21 10.28 12.73
CA LEU A 64 4.44 9.35 13.84
C LEU A 64 5.91 8.92 13.90
N PHE A 65 6.49 8.49 12.78
CA PHE A 65 7.87 7.99 12.75
C PHE A 65 8.93 9.08 12.99
N GLU A 66 8.58 10.35 12.77
CA GLU A 66 9.42 11.49 13.18
C GLU A 66 9.51 11.63 14.71
N THR A 67 8.51 11.13 15.45
CA THR A 67 8.45 11.24 16.92
C THR A 67 9.00 10.05 17.69
N ILE A 68 9.15 8.89 17.05
CA ILE A 68 9.66 7.68 17.72
C ILE A 68 11.18 7.74 17.88
N THR A 69 11.69 7.12 18.95
CA THR A 69 13.13 6.94 19.11
C THR A 69 13.66 6.01 18.02
N ASN A 70 14.80 6.37 17.43
CA ASN A 70 15.45 5.58 16.40
C ASN A 70 15.59 4.10 16.80
N MET A 71 15.20 3.19 15.91
CA MET A 71 15.24 1.74 16.07
C MET A 71 14.41 1.14 17.22
N GLN A 72 13.62 1.95 17.93
CA GLN A 72 12.79 1.48 19.03
C GLN A 72 11.63 0.63 18.52
N GLU A 73 10.93 1.10 17.48
CA GLU A 73 9.77 0.39 16.96
C GLU A 73 10.16 -0.77 16.05
N GLN A 74 9.60 -1.94 16.34
CA GLN A 74 9.88 -3.18 15.64
C GLN A 74 8.60 -3.80 15.07
N PHE A 75 8.73 -4.31 13.85
CA PHE A 75 7.65 -4.97 13.12
C PHE A 75 8.10 -6.36 12.72
N ARG A 76 7.15 -7.30 12.70
CA ARG A 76 7.36 -8.64 12.17
C ARG A 76 6.80 -8.70 10.75
N PHE A 77 7.63 -9.13 9.82
CA PHE A 77 7.27 -9.33 8.43
C PHE A 77 7.45 -10.78 8.00
N ARG A 78 6.66 -11.21 7.02
CA ARG A 78 6.95 -12.39 6.18
C ARG A 78 7.40 -11.92 4.81
N GLY A 79 8.62 -12.28 4.43
CA GLY A 79 9.17 -12.06 3.11
C GLY A 79 9.01 -13.29 2.23
N GLU A 80 8.61 -13.08 0.97
CA GLU A 80 8.55 -14.10 -0.07
C GLU A 80 9.30 -13.60 -1.31
N SER A 81 10.17 -14.40 -1.90
CA SER A 81 10.83 -14.07 -3.18
C SER A 81 10.54 -15.15 -4.22
N ARG A 82 10.33 -14.75 -5.47
CA ARG A 82 10.22 -15.65 -6.62
C ARG A 82 11.27 -15.28 -7.65
N ASP A 83 12.00 -16.28 -8.11
CA ASP A 83 12.94 -16.12 -9.20
C ASP A 83 12.23 -16.13 -10.56
N CYS A 84 12.97 -15.76 -11.60
CA CYS A 84 12.47 -15.64 -12.97
C CYS A 84 11.75 -16.90 -13.44
N GLY A 85 10.47 -16.75 -13.79
CA GLY A 85 9.65 -17.83 -14.33
C GLY A 85 9.22 -18.90 -13.30
N GLN A 86 9.59 -18.76 -12.02
CA GLN A 86 9.16 -19.66 -10.97
C GLN A 86 7.74 -19.32 -10.52
N VAL A 87 6.88 -20.33 -10.35
CA VAL A 87 5.52 -20.15 -9.83
C VAL A 87 5.55 -20.10 -8.29
N ASN A 88 6.37 -20.96 -7.69
CA ASN A 88 6.51 -21.06 -6.24
C ASN A 88 7.59 -20.10 -5.73
N PRO A 89 7.44 -19.53 -4.51
CA PRO A 89 8.51 -18.78 -3.87
C PRO A 89 9.77 -19.61 -3.70
N SER A 90 10.92 -19.07 -4.10
CA SER A 90 12.24 -19.64 -3.84
C SER A 90 12.67 -19.42 -2.38
N THR A 91 12.17 -18.38 -1.74
CA THR A 91 12.38 -18.11 -0.31
C THR A 91 11.08 -17.69 0.35
N ILE A 92 10.82 -18.22 1.55
CA ILE A 92 9.79 -17.74 2.48
C ILE A 92 10.45 -17.63 3.85
N VAL A 93 10.42 -16.44 4.45
CA VAL A 93 11.09 -16.20 5.74
C VAL A 93 10.37 -15.14 6.55
N GLU A 94 10.21 -15.37 7.85
CA GLU A 94 9.78 -14.33 8.79
C GLU A 94 10.99 -13.62 9.40
N PHE A 95 10.90 -12.30 9.55
CA PHE A 95 11.97 -11.52 10.14
C PHE A 95 11.45 -10.27 10.86
N PRO A 96 12.14 -9.84 11.93
CA PRO A 96 11.93 -8.52 12.50
C PRO A 96 12.61 -7.44 11.65
N ALA A 97 12.03 -6.25 11.65
CA ALA A 97 12.69 -5.05 11.17
C ALA A 97 12.38 -3.86 12.09
N SER A 98 13.38 -3.05 12.35
CA SER A 98 13.25 -1.81 13.11
C SER A 98 13.13 -0.62 12.17
N ILE A 99 12.41 0.43 12.56
CA ILE A 99 12.43 1.69 11.81
C ILE A 99 13.68 2.48 12.19
N SER A 100 14.43 2.92 11.18
CA SER A 100 15.48 3.93 11.31
C SER A 100 14.99 5.28 10.81
N ASN A 101 15.23 6.32 11.59
CA ASN A 101 14.97 7.72 11.27
C ASN A 101 16.24 8.58 11.30
N THR A 102 17.42 7.94 11.22
CA THR A 102 18.73 8.65 11.19
C THR A 102 18.99 9.40 9.89
N SER A 103 18.33 9.00 8.80
CA SER A 103 18.38 9.73 7.54
C SER A 103 17.41 10.90 7.60
N THR A 104 17.86 12.08 7.15
CA THR A 104 17.07 13.32 7.17
C THR A 104 16.01 13.36 6.08
N THR A 105 16.02 12.45 5.11
CA THR A 105 15.11 12.48 3.95
C THR A 105 14.11 11.34 3.91
N ASP A 106 14.48 10.13 4.34
CA ASP A 106 13.64 8.94 4.18
C ASP A 106 13.77 7.97 5.37
N PHE A 107 12.66 7.31 5.71
CA PHE A 107 12.63 6.26 6.72
C PHE A 107 13.02 4.91 6.10
N GLU A 108 13.72 4.08 6.88
CA GLU A 108 14.12 2.74 6.45
C GLU A 108 13.77 1.66 7.47
N TYR A 109 13.38 0.49 6.98
CA TYR A 109 13.39 -0.76 7.72
C TYR A 109 14.80 -1.33 7.78
N VAL A 110 15.36 -1.39 8.98
CA VAL A 110 16.63 -2.04 9.30
C VAL A 110 16.36 -3.48 9.71
N SER A 111 16.90 -4.42 8.94
CA SER A 111 16.77 -5.86 9.20
C SER A 111 18.02 -6.60 8.74
N THR A 112 18.24 -7.80 9.28
CA THR A 112 19.27 -8.74 8.79
C THR A 112 18.90 -9.32 7.42
N ARG A 113 17.64 -9.23 6.99
CA ARG A 113 17.17 -9.71 5.68
C ARG A 113 17.13 -8.57 4.66
N VAL A 114 18.30 -8.23 4.12
CA VAL A 114 18.48 -7.10 3.18
C VAL A 114 17.88 -7.29 1.79
N ASN A 115 17.41 -8.50 1.46
CA ASN A 115 16.81 -8.83 0.16
C ASN A 115 15.33 -8.40 0.04
N PHE A 116 14.73 -7.89 1.12
CA PHE A 116 13.36 -7.39 1.15
C PHE A 116 13.32 -5.85 1.19
N PHE A 117 12.12 -5.27 1.24
CA PHE A 117 11.96 -3.83 1.13
C PHE A 117 12.57 -3.12 2.35
N ARG A 118 13.53 -2.25 2.07
CA ARG A 118 14.16 -1.39 3.07
C ARG A 118 13.50 -0.04 3.19
N ASP A 119 12.95 0.49 2.10
CA ASP A 119 12.31 1.79 2.11
C ASP A 119 10.93 1.71 2.78
N VAL A 120 10.64 2.68 3.63
CA VAL A 120 9.32 2.88 4.23
C VAL A 120 8.53 3.84 3.35
N ILE A 121 7.33 3.46 2.93
CA ILE A 121 6.49 4.34 2.14
C ILE A 121 5.82 5.36 3.05
N THR A 122 5.95 6.63 2.67
CA THR A 122 5.36 7.83 3.25
C THR A 122 4.78 8.73 2.15
N ASP A 123 4.13 9.83 2.55
CA ASP A 123 3.61 10.83 1.62
C ASP A 123 4.73 11.62 0.91
N GLN A 124 5.97 11.56 1.41
CA GLN A 124 7.12 12.28 0.85
C GLN A 124 8.17 11.38 0.19
N SER A 125 8.02 10.05 0.29
CA SER A 125 8.99 9.10 -0.25
C SER A 125 8.62 8.61 -1.66
N GLY A 126 9.64 8.38 -2.49
CA GLY A 126 9.54 7.56 -3.69
C GLY A 126 8.42 7.95 -4.66
N VAL A 127 7.66 6.95 -5.12
CA VAL A 127 6.56 7.12 -6.09
C VAL A 127 5.40 7.94 -5.54
N MET A 128 5.19 7.94 -4.22
CA MET A 128 3.99 8.54 -3.63
C MET A 128 4.05 10.05 -3.56
N LYS A 129 5.23 10.63 -3.37
CA LYS A 129 5.41 12.08 -3.27
C LYS A 129 4.69 12.88 -4.37
N PRO A 130 4.98 12.66 -5.67
CA PRO A 130 4.34 13.47 -6.72
C PRO A 130 2.83 13.29 -6.79
N PHE A 131 2.31 12.09 -6.46
CA PHE A 131 0.86 11.85 -6.44
C PHE A 131 0.20 12.52 -5.23
N CYS A 132 0.81 12.45 -4.04
CA CYS A 132 0.27 13.14 -2.87
C CYS A 132 0.30 14.66 -3.01
N ASP A 133 1.38 15.21 -3.61
CA ASP A 133 1.44 16.62 -3.97
C ASP A 133 0.34 17.01 -4.98
N ALA A 134 0.00 16.12 -5.91
CA ALA A 134 -1.07 16.33 -6.89
C ALA A 134 -2.47 16.23 -6.25
N PHE A 135 -2.72 15.26 -5.37
CA PHE A 135 -4.00 15.11 -4.67
C PHE A 135 -4.28 16.22 -3.67
N ALA A 136 -3.23 16.87 -3.16
CA ALA A 136 -3.35 18.06 -2.32
C ALA A 136 -3.80 19.31 -3.12
N LYS A 137 -3.57 19.32 -4.44
CA LYS A 137 -4.05 20.39 -5.32
C LYS A 137 -5.50 20.11 -5.70
N ASN A 138 -6.35 21.13 -5.61
CA ASN A 138 -7.72 21.03 -6.08
C ASN A 138 -7.72 21.04 -7.62
N GLY A 139 -7.89 19.89 -8.25
CA GLY A 139 -7.92 19.76 -9.72
C GLY A 139 -7.99 18.32 -10.18
N ALA A 140 -8.07 18.14 -11.51
CA ALA A 140 -7.98 16.82 -12.12
C ALA A 140 -6.56 16.27 -11.93
N VAL A 141 -6.46 15.05 -11.39
CA VAL A 141 -5.19 14.36 -11.17
C VAL A 141 -5.03 13.27 -12.20
N SER A 142 -3.97 13.34 -13.02
CA SER A 142 -3.61 12.27 -13.94
C SER A 142 -3.11 11.06 -13.18
N ASN A 143 -3.45 9.86 -13.66
CA ASN A 143 -2.90 8.61 -13.16
C ASN A 143 -1.45 8.36 -13.62
N GLN A 144 -0.87 9.26 -14.41
CA GLN A 144 0.48 9.17 -14.93
C GLN A 144 1.29 10.44 -14.61
N ILE A 145 2.52 10.27 -14.12
CA ILE A 145 3.46 11.35 -13.85
C ILE A 145 4.84 11.01 -14.44
N ALA A 146 5.51 11.99 -15.04
CA ALA A 146 6.89 11.85 -15.47
C ALA A 146 7.85 11.87 -14.27
N SER A 147 8.79 10.92 -14.23
CA SER A 147 9.79 10.79 -13.17
C SER A 147 11.17 10.51 -13.80
N GLY A 148 11.94 11.58 -14.01
CA GLY A 148 13.22 11.52 -14.71
C GLY A 148 13.09 10.96 -16.13
N ASN A 149 13.73 9.82 -16.40
CA ASN A 149 13.66 9.12 -17.68
C ASN A 149 12.53 8.10 -17.79
N ASN A 150 11.61 8.07 -16.82
CA ASN A 150 10.52 7.10 -16.75
C ASN A 150 9.17 7.81 -16.62
N PHE A 151 8.10 7.06 -16.87
CA PHE A 151 6.75 7.40 -16.43
C PHE A 151 6.36 6.48 -15.28
N LEU A 152 5.69 7.05 -14.29
CA LEU A 152 5.03 6.31 -13.23
C LEU A 152 3.54 6.36 -13.51
N ARG A 153 2.90 5.21 -13.56
CA ARG A 153 1.44 5.10 -13.72
C ARG A 153 0.84 4.38 -12.53
N LEU A 154 -0.32 4.83 -12.11
CA LEU A 154 -0.93 4.43 -10.84
C LEU A 154 -2.37 3.95 -11.04
N ASN A 155 -2.75 2.83 -10.40
CA ASN A 155 -4.13 2.52 -10.08
C ASN A 155 -4.35 2.73 -8.58
N LEU A 156 -5.57 3.13 -8.23
CA LEU A 156 -6.02 3.27 -6.85
C LEU A 156 -7.32 2.48 -6.72
N LEU A 157 -7.36 1.52 -5.79
CA LEU A 157 -8.52 0.67 -5.60
C LEU A 157 -8.62 0.20 -4.15
N ILE A 158 -9.73 -0.46 -3.82
CA ILE A 158 -9.89 -1.17 -2.55
C ILE A 158 -9.78 -2.65 -2.87
N SER A 159 -8.90 -3.36 -2.15
CA SER A 159 -8.70 -4.80 -2.30
C SER A 159 -8.63 -5.44 -0.92
N GLU A 160 -9.42 -6.49 -0.71
CA GLU A 160 -9.50 -7.20 0.58
C GLU A 160 -9.77 -6.29 1.80
N GLY A 161 -10.47 -5.16 1.60
CA GLY A 161 -10.77 -4.18 2.64
C GLY A 161 -9.65 -3.16 2.93
N TYR A 162 -8.53 -3.23 2.22
CA TYR A 162 -7.42 -2.28 2.31
C TYR A 162 -7.47 -1.29 1.14
N ASP A 163 -7.10 -0.04 1.40
CA ASP A 163 -6.81 0.91 0.32
C ASP A 163 -5.49 0.45 -0.34
N ARG A 164 -5.52 0.23 -1.66
CA ARG A 164 -4.42 -0.37 -2.43
C ARG A 164 -3.94 0.58 -3.51
N ILE A 165 -2.61 0.63 -3.64
CA ILE A 165 -1.89 1.35 -4.68
C ILE A 165 -1.24 0.33 -5.59
N GLU A 166 -1.35 0.52 -6.90
CA GLU A 166 -0.61 -0.25 -7.89
C GLU A 166 0.14 0.67 -8.83
N VAL A 167 1.44 0.48 -8.96
CA VAL A 167 2.36 1.33 -9.68
C VAL A 167 2.97 0.54 -10.81
N ALA A 168 2.96 1.09 -12.02
CA ALA A 168 3.79 0.65 -13.13
C ALA A 168 4.85 1.70 -13.43
N LYS A 169 6.12 1.29 -13.42
CA LYS A 169 7.23 2.10 -13.92
C LYS A 169 7.44 1.75 -15.39
N LEU A 170 7.36 2.75 -16.25
CA LEU A 170 7.52 2.62 -17.70
C LEU A 170 8.73 3.44 -18.14
N ASN A 171 9.48 2.97 -19.13
CA ASN A 171 10.53 3.76 -19.78
C ASN A 171 9.92 4.78 -20.78
N LYS A 172 10.76 5.53 -21.51
CA LYS A 172 10.30 6.58 -22.44
C LYS A 172 9.44 6.05 -23.61
N ASP A 173 9.73 4.85 -24.09
CA ASP A 173 8.96 4.10 -25.09
C ASP A 173 7.70 3.44 -24.51
N LYS A 174 7.36 3.71 -23.23
CA LYS A 174 6.21 3.17 -22.52
C LYS A 174 6.24 1.65 -22.31
N SER A 175 7.40 1.03 -22.50
CA SER A 175 7.64 -0.35 -22.11
C SER A 175 7.73 -0.47 -20.59
N LEU A 176 7.14 -1.54 -20.07
CA LEU A 176 7.16 -1.86 -18.65
C LEU A 176 8.60 -2.07 -18.17
N VAL A 177 8.96 -1.52 -17.02
CA VAL A 177 10.24 -1.73 -16.32
C VAL A 177 10.01 -2.57 -15.07
N SER A 178 9.04 -2.17 -14.24
CA SER A 178 8.65 -2.87 -13.01
C SER A 178 7.21 -2.54 -12.65
N THR A 179 6.59 -3.37 -11.82
CA THR A 179 5.32 -3.05 -11.17
C THR A 179 5.44 -3.24 -9.67
N GLU A 180 4.64 -2.51 -8.91
CA GLU A 180 4.61 -2.61 -7.47
C GLU A 180 3.17 -2.43 -6.98
N ALA A 181 2.74 -3.26 -6.04
CA ALA A 181 1.50 -3.06 -5.32
C ALA A 181 1.76 -2.91 -3.83
N VAL A 182 0.95 -2.07 -3.20
CA VAL A 182 0.99 -1.81 -1.78
C VAL A 182 -0.44 -1.72 -1.27
N SER A 183 -0.83 -2.66 -0.40
CA SER A 183 -2.05 -2.57 0.39
C SER A 183 -1.73 -1.86 1.70
N ILE A 184 -2.43 -0.78 2.00
CA ILE A 184 -2.14 0.11 3.12
C ILE A 184 -3.26 0.04 4.13
N ILE A 185 -2.89 -0.02 5.41
CA ILE A 185 -3.84 0.13 6.51
C ILE A 185 -4.30 1.58 6.56
N THR A 186 -5.57 1.84 6.32
CA THR A 186 -6.19 3.17 6.40
C THR A 186 -7.46 3.13 7.27
N SER A 187 -8.21 4.23 7.30
CA SER A 187 -9.48 4.31 8.03
C SER A 187 -10.58 3.38 7.52
N THR A 188 -10.40 2.73 6.37
CA THR A 188 -11.32 1.70 5.87
C THR A 188 -11.13 0.35 6.56
N THR A 189 -10.00 0.16 7.25
CA THR A 189 -9.66 -1.09 7.95
C THR A 189 -10.12 -1.05 9.41
N GLN A 190 -10.39 -2.21 10.00
CA GLN A 190 -10.71 -2.32 11.44
C GLN A 190 -9.48 -2.20 12.36
N ALA A 191 -8.32 -1.81 11.82
CA ALA A 191 -7.11 -1.65 12.61
C ALA A 191 -7.16 -0.38 13.48
N GLY A 192 -6.47 -0.41 14.62
CA GLY A 192 -6.29 0.78 15.44
C GLY A 192 -5.59 1.90 14.66
N LYS A 193 -5.98 3.16 14.89
CA LYS A 193 -5.43 4.35 14.20
C LYS A 193 -3.89 4.42 14.22
N LYS A 194 -3.26 3.86 15.25
CA LYS A 194 -1.80 3.77 15.39
C LYS A 194 -1.10 2.95 14.30
N PHE A 195 -1.83 2.14 13.55
CA PHE A 195 -1.30 1.36 12.43
C PHE A 195 -1.61 1.96 11.06
N PHE A 196 -2.25 3.14 10.99
CA PHE A 196 -2.53 3.78 9.72
C PHE A 196 -1.25 4.13 8.97
N GLY A 197 -1.24 3.87 7.67
CA GLY A 197 -0.09 4.03 6.77
C GLY A 197 0.86 2.83 6.73
N VAL A 198 0.71 1.84 7.61
CA VAL A 198 1.53 0.61 7.57
C VAL A 198 1.15 -0.19 6.31
N GLU A 199 2.17 -0.66 5.59
CA GLU A 199 2.03 -1.53 4.43
C GLU A 199 1.64 -2.94 4.91
N LYS A 200 0.37 -3.31 4.71
CA LYS A 200 -0.12 -4.66 5.07
C LYS A 200 0.51 -5.74 4.21
N ASP A 201 0.63 -5.45 2.92
CA ASP A 201 1.23 -6.31 1.91
C ASP A 201 1.85 -5.40 0.84
N ARG A 202 3.09 -5.71 0.47
CA ARG A 202 3.84 -5.00 -0.56
C ARG A 202 4.49 -6.02 -1.46
N ILE A 203 4.27 -5.92 -2.77
CA ILE A 203 4.88 -6.80 -3.76
C ILE A 203 5.44 -5.98 -4.91
N ARG A 204 6.65 -6.31 -5.36
CA ARG A 204 7.30 -5.69 -6.51
C ARG A 204 7.70 -6.76 -7.50
N TYR A 205 7.28 -6.58 -8.74
CA TYR A 205 7.68 -7.39 -9.88
C TYR A 205 8.73 -6.64 -10.71
N SER A 206 9.81 -7.34 -11.03
CA SER A 206 10.90 -6.83 -11.87
C SER A 206 11.05 -7.70 -13.10
N LEU A 207 11.31 -7.07 -14.25
CA LEU A 207 11.61 -7.81 -15.47
C LEU A 207 12.93 -8.56 -15.32
N CYS A 208 12.93 -9.81 -15.77
CA CYS A 208 14.12 -10.62 -15.89
C CYS A 208 14.88 -10.28 -17.18
N SER A 209 16.20 -10.20 -17.10
CA SER A 209 17.07 -10.23 -18.27
C SER A 209 17.03 -11.64 -18.87
N SER A 210 16.16 -11.88 -19.85
CA SER A 210 16.06 -13.18 -20.52
C SER A 210 16.49 -13.08 -21.98
N ALA A 211 17.27 -14.08 -22.42
CA ALA A 211 17.60 -14.30 -23.84
C ALA A 211 16.43 -14.90 -24.65
N THR A 212 15.33 -15.25 -23.98
CA THR A 212 14.12 -15.80 -24.62
C THR A 212 13.09 -14.70 -24.87
N ASN A 213 12.30 -14.83 -25.94
CA ASN A 213 11.27 -13.85 -26.32
C ASN A 213 10.11 -13.73 -25.31
N ALA A 214 10.06 -14.56 -24.27
CA ALA A 214 9.02 -14.51 -23.25
C ALA A 214 9.42 -13.55 -22.10
N LYS A 215 8.55 -12.56 -21.81
CA LYS A 215 8.74 -11.67 -20.66
C LYS A 215 8.56 -12.49 -19.37
N GLN A 216 9.66 -12.71 -18.66
CA GLN A 216 9.67 -13.33 -17.33
C GLN A 216 9.83 -12.26 -16.25
N PHE A 217 9.27 -12.53 -15.08
CA PHE A 217 9.35 -11.64 -13.92
C PHE A 217 9.90 -12.38 -12.71
N SER A 218 10.65 -11.66 -11.90
CA SER A 218 10.91 -12.01 -10.50
C SER A 218 10.00 -11.16 -9.61
N SER A 219 9.74 -11.63 -8.41
CA SER A 219 8.95 -10.86 -7.44
C SER A 219 9.56 -10.89 -6.05
N VAL A 220 9.47 -9.77 -5.33
CA VAL A 220 9.72 -9.69 -3.89
C VAL A 220 8.45 -9.22 -3.23
N ARG A 221 7.97 -9.96 -2.23
CA ARG A 221 6.78 -9.65 -1.44
C ARG A 221 7.16 -9.55 0.04
N GLN A 222 6.56 -8.60 0.73
CA GLN A 222 6.71 -8.38 2.17
C GLN A 222 5.33 -8.14 2.77
N ILE A 223 4.96 -8.99 3.71
CA ILE A 223 3.66 -8.97 4.37
C ILE A 223 3.87 -8.60 5.83
N TRP A 224 3.21 -7.54 6.28
CA TRP A 224 3.18 -7.21 7.71
C TRP A 224 2.33 -8.23 8.46
N LEU A 225 2.91 -8.80 9.54
CA LEU A 225 2.25 -9.76 10.41
C LEU A 225 1.76 -9.09 11.69
N SER A 226 2.66 -8.38 12.39
CA SER A 226 2.34 -7.70 13.64
C SER A 226 3.38 -6.64 14.01
N ALA A 227 3.04 -5.75 14.94
CA ALA A 227 4.04 -5.05 15.72
C ALA A 227 4.69 -6.04 16.72
N ILE A 228 5.97 -5.85 17.02
CA ILE A 228 6.70 -6.60 18.06
C ILE A 228 6.72 -5.77 19.34
N THR A 229 6.95 -4.48 19.23
CA THR A 229 6.90 -3.54 20.34
C THR A 229 5.46 -3.09 20.61
N PRO A 230 5.06 -2.96 21.89
CA PRO A 230 3.80 -2.33 22.23
C PRO A 230 3.91 -0.82 21.97
N PHE A 231 3.20 -0.37 20.93
CA PHE A 231 2.86 1.04 20.71
C PHE A 231 1.86 1.54 21.76
#